data_AF-A0A926AG35-F1
#
_entry.id   AF-A0A926AG35-F1
#
_cell.length_a   1.000
_cell.length_b   1.000
_cell.length_c   1.000
_cell.angle_alpha   90.00
_cell.angle_beta   90.00
_cell.angle_gamma   90.00
#
_symmetry.space_group_name_H-M   'P 1'
#
loop_
_entity.id
_entity.type
_entity.pdbx_description
1 polymer ?
#
loop_
_entity_poly.entity_id
_entity_poly.type
_entity_poly.pdbx_seq_one_letter_code
_entity_poly.pdbx_strand_id
1 'polypeptide(L)'
;MPSERDESPLCLLTVHAHPDDEASKGAPTCAMYKAQGVRTVLVCCTGGEEGDLQNPLLREEGQPFFGLAAEDEKAKLAELRP
;
A
#
# COMPACT_ATOMS: atom_id res chain seq x y z
N MET A 1 9.80 -24.95 32.02
CA MET A 1 10.30 -23.62 32.43
C MET A 1 9.88 -22.65 31.34
N PRO A 2 9.05 -21.63 31.62
CA PRO A 2 8.89 -20.55 30.66
C PRO A 2 10.25 -19.86 30.58
N SER A 3 10.91 -19.91 29.43
CA SER A 3 12.13 -19.13 29.20
C SER A 3 11.77 -17.65 29.41
N GLU A 4 12.58 -16.94 30.19
CA GLU A 4 12.50 -15.49 30.34
C GLU A 4 12.29 -14.88 28.96
N ARG A 5 11.19 -14.14 28.80
CA ARG A 5 10.90 -13.44 27.56
C ARG A 5 12.09 -12.52 27.32
N ASP A 6 12.80 -12.76 26.22
CA ASP A 6 13.80 -11.83 25.70
C ASP A 6 13.23 -10.41 25.82
N GLU A 7 13.90 -9.53 26.56
CA GLU A 7 13.45 -8.15 26.80
C GLU A 7 13.50 -7.29 25.53
N SER A 8 13.85 -7.91 24.40
CA SER A 8 13.80 -7.26 23.10
C SER A 8 12.37 -6.78 22.78
N PRO A 9 12.22 -5.55 22.26
CA PRO A 9 10.91 -5.01 21.94
C PRO A 9 10.25 -5.84 20.84
N LEU A 10 8.99 -6.24 21.08
CA LEU A 10 8.19 -6.97 20.10
C LEU A 10 8.06 -6.18 18.79
N CYS A 11 8.08 -6.90 17.66
CA CYS A 11 7.91 -6.33 16.34
C CYS A 11 6.90 -7.14 15.51
N LEU A 12 5.90 -6.45 14.94
CA LEU A 12 5.03 -6.97 13.90
C LEU A 12 5.58 -6.58 12.53
N LEU A 13 5.86 -7.56 11.69
CA LEU A 13 6.25 -7.37 10.29
C LEU A 13 5.12 -7.91 9.39
N THR A 14 4.54 -7.07 8.55
CA THR A 14 3.59 -7.50 7.51
C THR A 14 4.22 -7.34 6.14
N VAL A 15 3.97 -8.32 5.27
CA VAL A 15 4.54 -8.37 3.91
C VAL A 15 3.40 -8.52 2.94
N HIS A 16 3.32 -7.59 1.99
CA HIS A 16 2.24 -7.45 1.03
C HIS A 16 2.79 -7.37 -0.39
N ALA A 17 2.05 -7.92 -1.35
CA ALA A 17 2.51 -7.98 -2.73
C ALA A 17 2.45 -6.61 -3.39
N HIS A 18 1.29 -5.94 -3.28
CA HIS A 18 1.03 -4.65 -3.91
C HIS A 18 0.66 -3.59 -2.86
N PRO A 19 0.73 -2.30 -3.22
CA PRO A 19 0.12 -1.25 -2.42
C PRO A 19 -1.37 -1.53 -2.18
N ASP A 20 -1.91 -1.10 -1.04
CA ASP A 20 -3.29 -1.30 -0.56
C ASP A 20 -3.67 -2.73 -0.11
N ASP A 21 -2.83 -3.75 -0.34
CA ASP A 21 -3.08 -5.12 0.18
C ASP A 21 -3.17 -5.14 1.72
N GLU A 22 -2.48 -4.24 2.42
CA GLU A 22 -2.51 -4.13 3.88
C GLU A 22 -3.85 -3.64 4.43
N ALA A 23 -4.54 -2.79 3.66
CA ALA A 23 -5.81 -2.21 4.06
C ALA A 23 -6.89 -3.30 4.15
N SER A 24 -6.84 -4.28 3.24
CA SER A 24 -7.80 -5.38 3.18
C SER A 24 -7.43 -6.59 4.05
N LYS A 25 -6.14 -6.81 4.34
CA LYS A 25 -5.65 -8.08 4.94
C LYS A 25 -4.87 -7.91 6.24
N GLY A 26 -5.21 -6.93 7.07
CA GLY A 26 -4.55 -6.81 8.38
C GLY A 26 -4.61 -5.45 9.05
N ALA A 27 -5.22 -4.44 8.43
CA ALA A 27 -5.27 -3.09 8.99
C ALA A 27 -5.74 -3.02 10.46
N PRO A 28 -6.83 -3.69 10.90
CA PRO A 28 -7.23 -3.66 12.31
C PRO A 28 -6.20 -4.27 13.25
N THR A 29 -5.53 -5.35 12.82
CA THR A 29 -4.49 -6.04 13.59
C THR A 29 -3.25 -5.16 13.73
N CYS A 30 -2.78 -4.56 12.63
CA CYS A 30 -1.66 -3.63 12.63
C CYS A 30 -1.94 -2.42 13.53
N ALA A 31 -3.14 -1.84 13.42
CA ALA A 31 -3.57 -0.71 14.25
C ALA A 31 -3.59 -1.07 15.75
N MET A 32 -4.14 -2.24 16.09
CA MET A 32 -4.17 -2.74 17.47
C MET A 32 -2.76 -2.87 18.06
N TYR A 33 -1.83 -3.52 17.35
CA TYR A 33 -0.47 -3.71 17.86
C TYR A 33 0.30 -2.39 17.95
N LYS A 34 0.12 -1.49 16.98
CA LYS A 34 0.69 -0.14 17.04
C LYS A 34 0.18 0.64 18.26
N ALA A 35 -1.11 0.55 18.57
CA ALA A 35 -1.71 1.19 19.74
C ALA A 35 -1.20 0.61 21.08
N GLN A 36 -0.79 -0.66 21.08
CA GLN A 36 -0.14 -1.32 22.22
C GLN A 36 1.36 -1.01 22.34
N GLY A 37 1.91 -0.14 21.49
CA GLY A 37 3.33 0.25 21.52
C GLY A 37 4.28 -0.74 20.84
N VAL A 38 3.76 -1.76 20.15
CA VAL A 38 4.57 -2.72 19.39
C VAL A 38 5.15 -2.04 18.15
N ARG A 39 6.42 -2.29 17.84
CA ARG A 39 7.02 -1.82 16.58
C ARG A 39 6.29 -2.48 15.42
N THR A 40 5.80 -1.70 14.47
CA THR A 40 5.07 -2.21 13.30
C THR A 40 5.81 -1.81 12.04
N VAL A 41 6.09 -2.78 11.16
CA VAL A 41 6.78 -2.60 9.89
C VAL A 41 5.92 -3.22 8.80
N LEU A 42 5.70 -2.47 7.73
CA LEU A 42 5.06 -2.95 6.51
C LEU A 42 6.12 -3.03 5.41
N VAL A 43 6.10 -4.14 4.68
CA VAL A 43 6.90 -4.34 3.47
C VAL A 43 5.94 -4.51 2.31
N CYS A 44 6.07 -3.66 1.30
CA CYS A 44 5.40 -3.82 0.02
C CYS A 44 6.44 -4.34 -0.98
N CYS A 45 6.15 -5.48 -1.63
CA CYS A 45 7.08 -6.15 -2.52
C CYS A 45 7.21 -5.45 -3.89
N THR A 46 6.20 -4.69 -4.31
CA THR A 46 6.16 -4.03 -5.62
C THR A 46 5.75 -2.56 -5.50
N GLY A 47 5.98 -1.76 -6.54
CA GLY A 47 5.47 -0.39 -6.64
C GLY A 47 4.03 -0.32 -7.16
N GLY A 48 3.43 -1.45 -7.57
CA GLY A 48 2.10 -1.49 -8.17
C GLY A 48 2.07 -1.02 -9.63
N GLU A 49 3.18 -1.18 -10.35
CA GLU A 49 3.40 -0.57 -11.66
C GLU A 49 2.42 -1.09 -12.73
N GLU A 50 1.97 -2.33 -12.60
CA GLU A 50 0.98 -2.95 -13.49
C GLU A 50 -0.48 -2.72 -13.08
N GLY A 51 -0.73 -1.87 -12.09
CA GLY A 51 -2.10 -1.51 -11.68
C GLY A 51 -2.78 -0.51 -12.62
N ASP A 52 -4.10 -0.64 -12.76
CA ASP A 52 -4.95 0.24 -13.57
C ASP A 52 -5.50 1.45 -12.78
N LEU A 53 -5.79 2.54 -13.50
CA LEU A 53 -6.43 3.72 -12.91
C LEU A 53 -7.94 3.51 -12.73
N GLN A 54 -8.37 3.24 -11.50
CA GLN A 54 -9.77 2.97 -11.19
C GLN A 54 -10.62 4.22 -10.93
N ASN A 55 -10.03 5.37 -10.59
CA ASN A 55 -10.80 6.57 -10.25
C ASN A 55 -11.38 7.24 -11.52
N PRO A 56 -12.71 7.24 -11.74
CA PRO A 56 -13.31 7.82 -12.95
C PRO A 56 -13.20 9.34 -12.99
N LEU A 57 -13.12 10.01 -11.83
CA LEU A 57 -13.05 11.47 -11.75
C LEU A 57 -11.81 12.03 -12.44
N LEU A 58 -10.73 11.24 -12.55
CA LEU A 58 -9.50 11.66 -13.21
C LEU A 58 -9.62 11.73 -14.75
N ARG A 59 -10.75 11.28 -15.30
CA ARG A 59 -11.09 11.33 -16.73
C ARG A 59 -12.11 12.41 -17.07
N GLU A 60 -12.53 13.24 -16.12
CA GLU A 60 -13.46 14.34 -16.37
C GLU A 60 -12.78 15.52 -17.08
N GLU A 61 -13.57 16.41 -17.70
CA GLU A 61 -13.03 17.58 -18.39
C GLU A 61 -12.13 18.43 -17.47
N GLY A 62 -10.92 18.74 -17.95
CA GLY A 62 -9.91 19.46 -17.17
C GLY A 62 -9.02 18.59 -16.27
N GLN A 63 -9.22 17.27 -16.23
CA GLN A 63 -8.43 16.34 -15.43
C GLN A 63 -7.27 15.72 -16.22
N PRO A 64 -6.25 15.14 -15.54
CA PRO A 64 -5.02 14.71 -16.19
C PRO A 64 -5.22 13.64 -17.27
N PHE A 65 -6.28 12.84 -17.21
CA PHE A 65 -6.52 11.74 -18.14
C PHE A 65 -7.72 12.00 -19.07
N PHE A 66 -8.23 13.23 -19.12
CA PHE A 66 -9.35 13.59 -20.01
C PHE A 66 -9.01 13.33 -21.48
N GLY A 67 -9.86 12.54 -22.16
CA GLY A 67 -9.76 12.30 -23.60
C GLY A 67 -8.59 11.43 -24.05
N LEU A 68 -7.88 10.77 -23.13
CA LEU A 68 -6.78 9.85 -23.46
C LEU A 68 -7.31 8.46 -23.82
N ALA A 69 -6.64 7.79 -24.75
CA ALA A 69 -6.82 6.34 -24.96
C ALA A 69 -6.14 5.55 -23.82
N ALA A 70 -6.51 4.29 -23.63
CA ALA A 70 -5.99 3.46 -22.53
C ALA A 70 -4.45 3.33 -22.55
N GLU A 71 -3.84 3.22 -23.73
CA GLU A 71 -2.39 3.18 -23.89
C GLU A 71 -1.72 4.50 -23.44
N ASP A 72 -2.33 5.63 -23.80
CA ASP A 72 -1.84 6.97 -23.43
C ASP A 72 -2.04 7.25 -21.92
N GLU A 73 -3.13 6.73 -21.34
CA GLU A 73 -3.36 6.79 -19.89
C GLU A 73 -2.24 6.04 -19.13
N LYS A 74 -1.87 4.84 -19.58
CA LYS A 74 -0.81 4.05 -18.94
C LYS A 74 0.54 4.75 -19.04
N ALA A 75 0.86 5.33 -20.21
CA ALA A 75 2.09 6.09 -20.41
C ALA A 75 2.15 7.33 -19.50
N LYS A 76 1.07 8.11 -19.46
CA LYS A 76 0.98 9.30 -18.60
C LYS A 76 1.01 8.95 -17.11
N LEU A 77 0.39 7.84 -16.72
CA LEU A 77 0.44 7.34 -15.34
C LEU A 77 1.88 6.96 -14.96
N ALA A 78 2.63 6.35 -15.88
CA ALA A 78 4.04 6.03 -15.64
C ALA A 78 4.91 7.29 -15.47
N GLU A 79 4.63 8.38 -16.19
CA GLU A 79 5.31 9.67 -16.02
C GLU A 79 4.97 10.38 -14.70
N LEU A 80 3.72 10.23 -14.23
CA LEU A 80 3.24 10.89 -13.00
C LEU A 80 3.64 10.15 -11.72
N ARG A 81 4.07 8.89 -11.83
CA ARG A 81 4.54 8.13 -10.68
C ARG A 81 5.85 8.73 -10.15
N PRO A 82 5.97 8.91 -8.83
CA PRO A 82 7.14 9.54 -8.20
C PRO A 82 8.43 8.72 -8.31
#